data_AF-A0A662ZFT4-F1
#
_entry.id   AF-A0A662ZFT4-F1
#
_cell.length_a   1.000
_cell.length_b   1.000
_cell.length_c   1.000
_cell.angle_alpha   90.00
_cell.angle_beta   90.00
_cell.angle_gamma   90.00
#
_symmetry.space_group_name_H-M   'P 1'
#
loop_
_entity.id
_entity.type
_entity.pdbx_description
1 polymer ?
#
loop_
_entity_poly.entity_id
_entity_poly.type
_entity_poly.pdbx_seq_one_letter_code
_entity_poly.pdbx_strand_id
1 'polypeptide(L)'
;MKCPFCKSEINDNSRFCPNCGKNLPHNRQNTDNNQQDSGFSGTAENSGNQSVTAENPQINQEPVYSDRFSQGDAQFSQNSYQFSQNNTNPQLNEALNGINTMNVMQIICLISMFLPFVNVLSQILLLVIIIMSFGLTSKVSNAFRKFNYEQYARISDGIKTKCAVILVSSVLSIVAVFVASAGIGAESTAVTVSGILIAVVAALTSAMLQIYCFCRLYTVKNALESIALNQELPQKPSSGTVIWVCVIAVIFFLMIVIGGILAAIALPAYASYMKRARFTEVTTIVDAVKRQAELCAFEFDYTNLEGNCDNTRQAAEGSGWALYSPHDYATKYVESVEVVSLNAERARSGKPEIHITATTTRSGFGGRKSGISVVGKVVNKDIDWSVDYSNSPCKTDKLC
;
A
#
# COMPACT_ATOMS: atom_id res chain seq x y z
N MET A 1 36.92 11.38 37.72
CA MET A 1 37.10 12.71 38.36
C MET A 1 36.15 12.89 39.55
N LYS A 2 36.32 13.91 40.42
CA LYS A 2 35.36 14.19 41.52
C LYS A 2 34.50 15.40 41.20
N CYS A 3 33.19 15.32 41.44
CA CYS A 3 32.27 16.43 41.20
C CYS A 3 32.65 17.64 42.08
N PRO A 4 32.82 18.85 41.51
CA PRO A 4 33.21 20.03 42.30
C PRO A 4 32.14 20.49 43.30
N PHE A 5 30.89 20.06 43.10
CA PHE A 5 29.76 20.46 43.96
C PHE A 5 29.53 19.51 45.13
N CYS A 6 29.60 18.20 44.91
CA CYS A 6 29.24 17.19 45.94
C CYS A 6 30.36 16.19 46.26
N LYS A 7 31.53 16.32 45.63
CA LYS A 7 32.74 15.48 45.83
C LYS A 7 32.60 13.97 45.54
N SER A 8 31.45 13.50 45.01
CA SER A 8 31.30 12.11 44.58
C SER A 8 32.16 11.81 43.35
N GLU A 9 32.64 10.58 43.25
CA GLU A 9 33.36 10.09 42.07
C GLU A 9 32.42 9.95 40.88
N ILE A 10 32.90 10.39 39.71
CA ILE A 10 32.16 10.43 38.46
C ILE A 10 33.07 9.96 37.32
N ASN A 11 32.47 9.26 36.38
CA ASN A 11 33.13 8.80 35.16
C ASN A 11 33.53 10.01 34.29
N ASP A 12 34.72 9.99 33.72
CA ASP A 12 35.36 11.15 33.07
C ASP A 12 34.62 11.65 31.82
N ASN A 13 33.70 10.87 31.25
CA ASN A 13 32.85 11.26 30.12
C ASN A 13 31.42 11.69 30.49
N SER A 14 31.08 11.81 31.78
CA SER A 14 29.74 12.20 32.20
C SER A 14 29.51 13.72 32.07
N ARG A 15 28.42 14.13 31.40
CA ARG A 15 28.05 15.55 31.25
C ARG A 15 27.36 16.12 32.50
N PHE A 16 26.83 15.24 33.34
CA PHE A 16 26.03 15.55 34.52
C PHE A 16 26.44 14.63 35.68
N CYS A 17 26.49 15.17 36.90
CA CYS A 17 26.78 14.38 38.09
C CYS A 17 25.54 13.62 38.56
N PRO A 18 25.52 12.28 38.58
CA PRO A 18 24.34 11.49 38.93
C PRO A 18 23.89 11.72 40.38
N ASN A 19 24.82 12.08 41.27
CA ASN A 19 24.50 12.26 42.70
C ASN A 19 23.89 13.63 43.04
N CYS A 20 24.12 14.66 42.21
CA CYS A 20 23.65 16.02 42.52
C CYS A 20 22.92 16.73 41.37
N GLY A 21 22.81 16.10 40.20
CA GLY A 21 22.09 16.60 39.03
C GLY A 21 22.69 17.84 38.35
N LYS A 22 23.84 18.34 38.79
CA LYS A 22 24.47 19.54 38.21
C LYS A 22 25.31 19.18 36.99
N ASN A 23 25.25 20.04 35.96
CA ASN A 23 26.13 19.94 34.79
C ASN A 23 27.58 20.19 35.19
N LEU A 24 28.47 19.36 34.67
CA LEU A 24 29.90 19.48 34.91
C LEU A 24 30.49 20.46 33.90
N PRO A 25 31.38 21.39 34.32
CA PRO A 25 32.03 22.29 33.38
C PRO A 25 32.95 21.48 32.47
N HIS A 26 32.54 21.29 31.21
CA HIS A 26 33.40 20.68 30.21
C HIS A 26 34.58 21.61 29.95
N ASN A 27 35.75 21.25 30.46
CA ASN A 27 36.98 21.92 30.15
C ASN A 27 37.32 21.59 28.68
N ARG A 28 36.99 22.51 27.76
CA ARG A 28 37.47 22.44 26.37
C ARG A 28 38.97 22.72 26.40
N GLN A 29 39.76 21.69 26.62
CA GLN A 29 41.16 21.74 26.22
C GLN A 29 41.23 21.41 24.73
N ASN A 30 41.54 22.46 23.96
CA ASN A 30 42.01 22.38 22.58
C ASN A 30 43.08 21.30 22.47
N THR A 31 42.85 20.35 21.57
CA THR A 31 43.92 19.56 20.95
C THR A 31 43.83 19.83 19.46
N ASP A 32 44.37 20.97 19.05
CA ASP A 32 44.87 21.14 17.69
C ASP A 32 46.14 20.29 17.60
N ASN A 33 46.15 19.26 16.75
CA ASN A 33 47.35 18.75 16.09
C ASN A 33 47.00 17.79 14.94
N ASN A 34 47.42 18.22 13.74
CA ASN A 34 47.96 17.45 12.61
C ASN A 34 47.09 16.45 11.83
N GLN A 35 46.53 16.98 10.74
CA GLN A 35 46.86 16.67 9.34
C GLN A 35 47.96 15.60 9.10
N GLN A 36 47.61 14.46 8.47
CA GLN A 36 48.43 13.82 7.44
C GLN A 36 47.66 12.79 6.59
N ASP A 37 47.94 12.88 5.29
CA ASP A 37 47.51 12.05 4.17
C ASP A 37 47.78 10.55 4.33
N SER A 38 46.96 9.73 3.67
CA SER A 38 47.41 8.85 2.57
C SER A 38 46.26 7.95 2.10
N GLY A 39 46.08 7.90 0.78
CA GLY A 39 45.21 6.92 0.13
C GLY A 39 45.89 5.55 0.02
N PHE A 40 45.09 4.50 -0.15
CA PHE A 40 45.53 3.29 -0.87
C PHE A 40 44.33 2.50 -1.39
N SER A 41 44.58 1.81 -2.51
CA SER A 41 43.65 1.10 -3.40
C SER A 41 43.17 -0.24 -2.86
N GLY A 42 42.18 -0.79 -3.57
CA GLY A 42 41.43 -2.02 -3.27
C GLY A 42 42.19 -3.34 -3.38
N THR A 43 41.45 -4.40 -3.04
CA THR A 43 41.42 -5.78 -3.58
C THR A 43 40.21 -6.45 -2.91
N ALA A 44 39.20 -6.92 -3.64
CA ALA A 44 39.11 -8.24 -4.30
C ALA A 44 39.04 -9.43 -3.32
N GLU A 45 37.95 -10.19 -3.48
CA GLU A 45 37.78 -11.64 -3.27
C GLU A 45 38.26 -12.27 -1.94
N ASN A 46 37.32 -12.82 -1.17
CA ASN A 46 37.30 -14.28 -1.06
C ASN A 46 35.99 -14.87 -0.55
N SER A 47 35.65 -15.97 -1.19
CA SER A 47 34.60 -16.94 -0.89
C SER A 47 34.99 -17.76 0.34
N GLY A 48 34.01 -18.15 1.16
CA GLY A 48 34.26 -19.01 2.31
C GLY A 48 32.98 -19.57 2.90
N ASN A 49 32.51 -20.68 2.32
CA ASN A 49 31.57 -21.61 2.94
C ASN A 49 32.08 -22.05 4.32
N GLN A 50 31.26 -21.93 5.36
CA GLN A 50 31.37 -22.77 6.55
C GLN A 50 29.97 -23.11 7.09
N SER A 51 29.60 -24.37 6.90
CA SER A 51 28.58 -25.08 7.67
C SER A 51 29.14 -25.34 9.07
N VAL A 52 28.43 -24.92 10.11
CA VAL A 52 28.63 -25.47 11.47
C VAL A 52 27.28 -25.77 12.08
N THR A 53 27.16 -27.04 12.43
CA THR A 53 26.12 -27.71 13.17
C THR A 53 26.21 -27.37 14.66
N ALA A 54 25.03 -27.37 15.29
CA ALA A 54 24.76 -27.82 16.65
C ALA A 54 24.98 -26.89 17.88
N GLU A 55 24.16 -27.24 18.88
CA GLU A 55 24.25 -26.96 20.32
C GLU A 55 23.58 -25.70 20.89
N ASN A 56 22.32 -25.92 21.24
CA ASN A 56 21.70 -25.45 22.47
C ASN A 56 22.51 -25.89 23.70
N PRO A 57 22.66 -25.03 24.71
CA PRO A 57 22.23 -25.48 26.04
C PRO A 57 21.45 -24.42 26.82
N GLN A 58 20.42 -24.92 27.51
CA GLN A 58 19.83 -24.30 28.70
C GLN A 58 20.90 -24.03 29.76
N ILE A 59 20.74 -22.99 30.57
CA ILE A 59 21.03 -22.99 32.03
C ILE A 59 20.45 -21.70 32.67
N ASN A 60 19.53 -21.96 33.60
CA ASN A 60 19.36 -21.40 34.95
C ASN A 60 19.30 -19.90 35.25
N GLN A 61 18.16 -19.59 35.86
CA GLN A 61 17.96 -19.07 37.22
C GLN A 61 18.28 -17.61 37.54
N GLU A 62 17.28 -17.05 38.22
CA GLU A 62 17.15 -15.73 38.82
C GLU A 62 18.33 -15.35 39.72
N PRO A 63 18.50 -14.03 39.92
CA PRO A 63 18.45 -13.56 41.29
C PRO A 63 17.26 -12.62 41.53
N VAL A 64 16.45 -13.05 42.49
CA VAL A 64 15.51 -12.24 43.25
C VAL A 64 16.27 -11.05 43.85
N TYR A 65 15.97 -9.83 43.39
CA TYR A 65 16.38 -8.59 44.04
C TYR A 65 15.17 -7.99 44.76
N SER A 66 15.05 -8.35 46.04
CA SER A 66 14.26 -7.60 47.00
C SER A 66 15.01 -6.32 47.34
N ASP A 67 14.39 -5.15 47.13
CA ASP A 67 14.67 -4.04 48.03
C ASP A 67 13.58 -2.97 48.07
N ARG A 68 13.40 -2.52 49.31
CA ARG A 68 12.42 -1.59 49.85
C ARG A 68 12.35 -0.29 49.05
N PHE A 69 11.22 -0.03 48.43
CA PHE A 69 10.76 1.34 48.24
C PHE A 69 10.02 1.78 49.50
N SER A 70 10.76 2.50 50.34
CA SER A 70 10.20 3.32 51.41
C SER A 70 9.16 4.28 50.83
N GLN A 71 8.00 4.29 51.48
CA GLN A 71 7.09 5.43 51.53
C GLN A 71 7.90 6.70 51.82
N GLY A 72 8.09 7.51 50.79
CA GLY A 72 8.51 8.89 50.88
C GLY A 72 7.46 9.71 50.17
N ASP A 73 6.58 10.32 50.96
CA ASP A 73 5.46 11.15 50.53
C ASP A 73 5.93 12.28 49.61
N ALA A 74 5.92 12.04 48.30
CA ALA A 74 5.83 13.10 47.31
C ALA A 74 4.35 13.31 47.01
N GLN A 75 3.64 13.99 47.93
CA GLN A 75 2.47 14.78 47.59
C GLN A 75 2.92 15.88 46.61
N PHE A 76 3.13 15.49 45.35
CA PHE A 76 3.24 16.43 44.25
C PHE A 76 1.82 17.00 44.08
N SER A 77 1.64 18.21 44.59
CA SER A 77 0.37 18.90 44.67
C SER A 77 -0.29 18.98 43.29
N GLN A 78 -1.32 18.17 43.05
CA GLN A 78 -2.31 18.40 41.99
C GLN A 78 -3.12 19.69 42.23
N ASN A 79 -2.92 20.37 43.36
CA ASN A 79 -3.64 21.58 43.75
C ASN A 79 -3.10 22.89 43.13
N SER A 80 -2.01 22.88 42.35
CA SER A 80 -1.50 24.11 41.70
C SER A 80 -2.20 24.46 40.37
N TYR A 81 -3.11 23.61 39.86
CA TYR A 81 -3.90 23.94 38.66
C TYR A 81 -5.23 24.66 38.94
N GLN A 82 -5.65 24.80 40.20
CA GLN A 82 -6.93 25.48 40.54
C GLN A 82 -6.79 26.94 40.98
N PHE A 83 -5.57 27.48 41.10
CA PHE A 83 -5.35 28.82 41.65
C PHE A 83 -4.88 29.86 40.63
N SER A 84 -5.56 29.99 39.47
CA SER A 84 -5.45 31.20 38.62
C SER A 84 -6.54 31.31 37.54
N GLN A 85 -7.79 30.93 37.81
CA GLN A 85 -8.90 31.20 36.86
C GLN A 85 -9.65 32.51 37.12
N ASN A 86 -9.47 33.16 38.28
CA ASN A 86 -10.33 34.29 38.67
C ASN A 86 -9.94 35.67 38.10
N ASN A 87 -8.91 35.75 37.24
CA ASN A 87 -8.53 37.01 36.57
C ASN A 87 -8.19 36.84 35.08
N THR A 88 -8.68 35.78 34.44
CA THR A 88 -8.51 35.63 32.99
C THR A 88 -9.41 36.59 32.25
N ASN A 89 -8.82 37.47 31.45
CA ASN A 89 -9.51 38.43 30.60
C ASN A 89 -10.56 37.67 29.74
N PRO A 90 -11.86 38.00 29.80
CA PRO A 90 -12.92 37.22 29.14
C PRO A 90 -12.71 37.10 27.62
N GLN A 91 -12.05 38.10 27.01
CA GLN A 91 -11.70 38.08 25.58
C GLN A 91 -10.71 36.95 25.22
N LEU A 92 -9.82 36.56 26.13
CA LEU A 92 -8.83 35.52 25.89
C LEU A 92 -9.48 34.12 25.96
N ASN A 93 -10.37 33.90 26.93
CA ASN A 93 -11.10 32.63 27.05
C ASN A 93 -12.05 32.40 25.87
N GLU A 94 -12.69 33.46 25.36
CA GLU A 94 -13.51 33.38 24.14
C GLU A 94 -12.65 32.96 22.93
N ALA A 95 -11.46 33.55 22.79
CA ALA A 95 -10.53 33.18 21.71
C ALA A 95 -10.03 31.73 21.82
N LEU A 96 -9.70 31.27 23.04
CA LEU A 96 -9.19 29.91 23.28
C LEU A 96 -10.24 28.84 22.97
N ASN A 97 -11.49 29.04 23.42
CA ASN A 97 -12.60 28.14 23.10
C ASN A 97 -12.91 28.12 21.60
N GLY A 98 -12.83 29.26 20.94
CA GLY A 98 -12.93 29.32 19.47
C GLY A 98 -11.89 28.44 18.78
N ILE A 99 -10.62 28.49 19.22
CA ILE A 99 -9.52 27.71 18.64
C ILE A 99 -9.68 26.21 18.89
N ASN A 100 -10.09 25.81 20.10
CA ASN A 100 -10.32 24.39 20.40
C ASN A 100 -11.43 23.81 19.52
N THR A 101 -12.54 24.54 19.35
CA THR A 101 -13.63 24.13 18.47
C THR A 101 -13.16 23.98 17.02
N MET A 102 -12.29 24.90 16.57
CA MET A 102 -11.72 24.88 15.22
C MET A 102 -10.76 23.70 14.99
N ASN A 103 -9.91 23.37 15.97
CA ASN A 103 -9.03 22.20 15.89
C ASN A 103 -9.82 20.89 15.81
N VAL A 104 -10.90 20.76 16.58
CA VAL A 104 -11.78 19.58 16.52
C VAL A 104 -12.43 19.48 15.14
N MET A 105 -12.96 20.59 14.62
CA MET A 105 -13.55 20.62 13.27
C MET A 105 -12.52 20.27 12.18
N GLN A 106 -11.27 20.74 12.30
CA GLN A 106 -10.21 20.38 11.36
C GLN A 106 -9.83 18.89 11.44
N ILE A 107 -9.77 18.30 12.64
CA ILE A 107 -9.51 16.86 12.79
C ILE A 107 -10.63 16.05 12.14
N ILE A 108 -11.90 16.43 12.38
CA ILE A 108 -13.06 15.79 11.75
C ILE A 108 -12.96 15.90 10.22
N CYS A 109 -12.56 17.05 9.69
CA CYS A 109 -12.41 17.25 8.25
C CYS A 109 -11.25 16.45 7.65
N LEU A 110 -10.14 16.31 8.37
CA LEU A 110 -9.02 15.45 7.95
C LEU A 110 -9.46 13.99 7.89
N ILE A 111 -10.22 13.52 8.87
CA ILE A 111 -10.76 12.16 8.88
C ILE A 111 -11.78 11.97 7.75
N SER A 112 -12.66 12.95 7.50
CA SER A 112 -13.68 12.86 6.44
C SER A 112 -13.10 12.81 5.03
N MET A 113 -11.89 13.36 4.83
CA MET A 113 -11.20 13.33 3.54
C MET A 113 -10.79 11.90 3.12
N PHE A 114 -10.68 10.97 4.06
CA PHE A 114 -10.39 9.56 3.78
C PHE A 114 -11.63 8.73 3.41
N LEU A 115 -12.83 9.32 3.46
CA LEU A 115 -14.08 8.65 3.10
C LEU A 115 -14.45 9.01 1.65
N PRO A 116 -14.13 8.16 0.65
CA PRO A 116 -14.29 8.49 -0.78
C PRO A 116 -15.75 8.78 -1.18
N PHE A 117 -16.72 8.26 -0.44
CA PHE A 117 -18.16 8.43 -0.71
C PHE A 117 -18.75 9.74 -0.16
N VAL A 118 -18.05 10.46 0.72
CA VAL A 118 -18.55 11.72 1.33
C VAL A 118 -18.02 12.94 0.57
N ASN A 119 -17.42 12.75 -0.61
CA ASN A 119 -16.54 13.74 -1.24
C ASN A 119 -17.19 15.12 -1.43
N VAL A 120 -18.43 15.21 -1.94
CA VAL A 120 -19.08 16.53 -2.16
C VAL A 120 -19.42 17.21 -0.83
N LEU A 121 -20.06 16.49 0.09
CA LEU A 121 -20.42 17.05 1.40
C LEU A 121 -19.17 17.43 2.20
N SER A 122 -18.12 16.61 2.15
CA SER A 122 -16.82 16.89 2.78
C SER A 122 -16.16 18.13 2.20
N GLN A 123 -16.24 18.35 0.88
CA GLN A 123 -15.69 19.57 0.25
C GLN A 123 -16.49 20.83 0.65
N ILE A 124 -17.82 20.74 0.76
CA ILE A 124 -18.66 21.84 1.26
C ILE A 124 -18.32 22.15 2.72
N LEU A 125 -18.21 21.12 3.56
CA LEU A 125 -17.91 21.26 4.97
C LEU A 125 -16.51 21.86 5.18
N LEU A 126 -15.54 21.46 4.36
CA LEU A 126 -14.22 22.08 4.30
C LEU A 126 -14.30 23.58 3.97
N LEU A 127 -15.09 23.94 2.96
CA LEU A 127 -15.25 25.33 2.53
C LEU A 127 -15.85 26.19 3.66
N VAL A 128 -16.85 25.66 4.38
CA VAL A 128 -17.42 26.30 5.58
C VAL A 128 -16.36 26.49 6.67
N ILE A 129 -15.56 25.45 6.97
CA ILE A 129 -14.49 25.53 7.97
C ILE A 129 -13.46 26.59 7.59
N ILE A 130 -13.07 26.68 6.31
CA ILE A 130 -12.11 27.69 5.84
C ILE A 130 -12.68 29.10 6.05
N ILE A 131 -13.95 29.33 5.70
CA ILE A 131 -14.61 30.63 5.91
C ILE A 131 -14.65 30.99 7.40
N MET A 132 -15.02 30.04 8.27
CA MET A 132 -15.03 30.27 9.72
C MET A 132 -13.63 30.57 10.26
N SER A 133 -12.61 29.89 9.73
CA SER A 133 -11.20 30.09 10.10
C SER A 133 -10.72 31.51 9.80
N PHE A 134 -11.19 32.14 8.71
CA PHE A 134 -10.88 33.54 8.40
C PHE A 134 -11.36 34.50 9.49
N GLY A 135 -12.60 34.33 9.95
CA GLY A 135 -13.20 35.15 11.00
C GLY A 135 -12.41 35.07 12.30
N LEU A 136 -12.08 33.85 12.74
CA LEU A 136 -11.29 33.64 13.96
C LEU A 136 -9.87 34.22 13.84
N THR A 137 -9.19 33.98 12.72
CA THR A 137 -7.82 34.48 12.54
C THR A 137 -7.75 36.01 12.64
N SER A 138 -8.83 36.70 12.24
CA SER A 138 -8.92 38.16 12.43
C SER A 138 -9.08 38.57 13.88
N LYS A 139 -9.96 37.88 14.62
CA LYS A 139 -10.15 38.12 16.06
C LYS A 139 -8.85 37.86 16.84
N VAL A 140 -8.15 36.77 16.53
CA VAL A 140 -6.89 36.36 17.17
C VAL A 140 -5.76 37.37 16.88
N SER A 141 -5.61 37.81 15.63
CA SER A 141 -4.61 38.84 15.26
C SER A 141 -4.83 40.14 16.04
N ASN A 142 -6.09 40.59 16.14
CA ASN A 142 -6.44 41.78 16.92
C ASN A 142 -6.15 41.61 18.41
N ALA A 143 -6.41 40.42 18.98
CA ALA A 143 -6.07 40.11 20.36
C ALA A 143 -4.56 40.20 20.60
N PHE A 144 -3.73 39.60 19.74
CA PHE A 144 -2.26 39.68 19.87
C PHE A 144 -1.72 41.10 19.80
N ARG A 145 -2.26 41.94 18.91
CA ARG A 145 -1.89 43.36 18.82
C ARG A 145 -2.22 44.13 20.10
N LYS A 146 -3.36 43.82 20.74
CA LYS A 146 -3.77 44.46 22.00
C LYS A 146 -2.82 44.16 23.17
N PHE A 147 -2.15 43.00 23.14
CA PHE A 147 -1.17 42.60 24.15
C PHE A 147 0.30 42.87 23.74
N ASN A 148 0.55 43.69 22.71
CA ASN A 148 1.89 44.02 22.19
C ASN A 148 2.72 42.81 21.69
N TYR A 149 2.08 41.70 21.32
CA TYR A 149 2.75 40.53 20.72
C TYR A 149 2.79 40.61 19.19
N GLU A 150 3.49 41.61 18.65
CA GLU A 150 3.51 41.90 17.21
C GLU A 150 3.98 40.73 16.33
N GLN A 151 4.94 39.94 16.80
CA GLN A 151 5.51 38.82 16.04
C GLN A 151 4.47 37.72 15.78
N TYR A 152 3.62 37.41 16.77
CA TYR A 152 2.55 36.44 16.63
C TYR A 152 1.39 36.96 15.78
N ALA A 153 1.12 38.28 15.83
CA ALA A 153 0.15 38.92 14.94
C ALA A 153 0.56 38.79 13.46
N ARG A 154 1.83 39.03 13.12
CA ARG A 154 2.34 38.83 11.74
C ARG A 154 2.23 37.37 11.30
N ILE A 155 2.50 36.41 12.19
CA ILE A 155 2.32 34.98 11.89
C ILE A 155 0.86 34.67 11.60
N SER A 156 -0.06 35.20 12.42
CA SER A 156 -1.51 35.04 12.25
C SER A 156 -2.00 35.67 10.94
N ASP A 157 -1.51 36.85 10.58
CA ASP A 157 -1.89 37.50 9.32
C ASP A 157 -1.37 36.72 8.10
N GLY A 158 -0.18 36.11 8.20
CA GLY A 158 0.34 35.21 7.19
C GLY A 158 -0.50 33.94 6.97
N ILE A 159 -1.25 33.48 7.99
CA ILE A 159 -2.19 32.37 7.86
C ILE A 159 -3.39 32.78 7.00
N LYS A 160 -3.90 34.01 7.14
CA LYS A 160 -5.03 34.50 6.32
C LYS A 160 -4.74 34.44 4.83
N THR A 161 -3.58 34.93 4.41
CA THR A 161 -3.20 34.92 2.98
C THR A 161 -3.13 33.50 2.44
N LYS A 162 -2.63 32.56 3.24
CA LYS A 162 -2.54 31.14 2.84
C LYS A 162 -3.91 30.45 2.81
N CYS A 163 -4.78 30.73 3.78
CA CYS A 163 -6.17 30.27 3.74
C CYS A 163 -6.92 30.81 2.51
N ALA A 164 -6.60 32.01 2.03
CA ALA A 164 -7.21 32.56 0.81
C ALA A 164 -6.83 31.73 -0.41
N VAL A 165 -5.55 31.39 -0.53
CA VAL A 165 -5.03 30.52 -1.60
C VAL A 165 -5.67 29.14 -1.53
N ILE A 166 -5.84 28.56 -0.33
CA ILE A 166 -6.55 27.28 -0.14
C ILE A 166 -7.99 27.39 -0.65
N LEU A 167 -8.70 28.46 -0.26
CA LEU A 167 -10.10 28.65 -0.64
C LEU A 167 -10.22 28.69 -2.16
N VAL A 168 -9.41 29.51 -2.84
CA VAL A 168 -9.40 29.60 -4.30
C VAL A 168 -9.07 28.25 -4.94
N SER A 169 -8.04 27.55 -4.45
CA SER A 169 -7.65 26.23 -4.95
C SER A 169 -8.74 25.17 -4.77
N SER A 170 -9.43 25.18 -3.62
CA SER A 170 -10.51 24.24 -3.32
C SER A 170 -11.73 24.47 -4.22
N VAL A 171 -12.11 25.73 -4.44
CA VAL A 171 -13.18 26.11 -5.38
C VAL A 171 -12.82 25.67 -6.80
N LEU A 172 -11.57 25.92 -7.24
CA LEU A 172 -11.11 25.47 -8.56
C LEU A 172 -11.22 23.95 -8.73
N SER A 173 -10.86 23.20 -7.68
CA SER A 173 -10.93 21.73 -7.67
C SER A 173 -12.36 21.23 -7.75
N ILE A 174 -13.29 21.87 -7.04
CA ILE A 174 -14.74 21.55 -7.11
C ILE A 174 -15.28 21.80 -8.51
N VAL A 175 -14.93 22.94 -9.12
CA VAL A 175 -15.33 23.28 -10.50
C VAL A 175 -14.77 22.25 -11.49
N ALA A 176 -13.50 21.85 -11.35
CA ALA A 176 -12.89 20.85 -12.22
C ALA A 176 -13.57 19.48 -12.14
N VAL A 177 -13.90 19.02 -10.92
CA VAL A 177 -14.64 17.75 -10.72
C VAL A 177 -16.04 17.84 -11.32
N PHE A 178 -16.73 18.98 -11.16
CA PHE A 178 -18.05 19.18 -11.73
C PHE A 178 -18.02 19.13 -13.26
N VAL A 179 -17.06 19.83 -13.89
CA VAL A 179 -16.85 19.80 -15.34
C VAL A 179 -16.53 18.40 -15.84
N ALA A 180 -15.66 17.66 -15.14
CA ALA A 180 -15.35 16.26 -15.49
C ALA A 180 -16.58 15.35 -15.39
N SER A 181 -17.44 15.56 -14.38
CA SER A 181 -18.67 14.77 -14.19
C SER A 181 -19.76 15.11 -15.21
N ALA A 182 -19.83 16.36 -15.69
CA ALA A 182 -20.76 16.76 -16.75
C ALA A 182 -20.37 16.19 -18.12
N GLY A 183 -19.09 15.83 -18.31
CA GLY A 183 -18.55 15.28 -19.56
C GLY A 183 -18.74 13.78 -19.79
N ILE A 184 -19.48 13.06 -18.92
CA ILE A 184 -19.61 11.58 -18.94
C ILE A 184 -20.28 11.01 -20.22
N GLY A 185 -20.67 11.86 -21.19
CA GLY A 185 -21.22 11.42 -22.49
C GLY A 185 -20.21 11.26 -23.65
N ALA A 186 -18.92 11.61 -23.48
CA ALA A 186 -17.95 11.56 -24.58
C ALA A 186 -17.05 10.31 -24.52
N GLU A 187 -17.06 9.48 -25.57
CA GLU A 187 -16.34 8.19 -25.68
C GLU A 187 -14.80 8.27 -25.64
N SER A 188 -14.19 9.44 -25.47
CA SER A 188 -12.73 9.54 -25.46
C SER A 188 -12.15 9.11 -24.11
N THR A 189 -11.68 7.87 -24.05
CA THR A 189 -10.94 7.28 -22.91
C THR A 189 -9.72 8.11 -22.48
N ALA A 190 -9.13 8.91 -23.37
CA ALA A 190 -8.01 9.80 -23.04
C ALA A 190 -8.41 10.97 -22.11
N VAL A 191 -9.62 11.51 -22.26
CA VAL A 191 -10.10 12.66 -21.48
C VAL A 191 -10.49 12.25 -20.06
N THR A 192 -11.02 11.04 -19.89
CA THR A 192 -11.36 10.51 -18.57
C THR A 192 -10.11 10.23 -17.74
N VAL A 193 -9.06 9.65 -18.33
CA VAL A 193 -7.80 9.38 -17.63
C VAL A 193 -7.08 10.68 -17.21
N SER A 194 -7.00 11.67 -18.09
CA SER A 194 -6.34 12.95 -17.73
C SER A 194 -7.13 13.71 -16.66
N GLY A 195 -8.47 13.68 -16.73
CA GLY A 195 -9.34 14.28 -15.72
C GLY A 195 -9.17 13.64 -14.34
N ILE A 196 -9.09 12.31 -14.28
CA ILE A 196 -8.81 11.59 -13.02
C ILE A 196 -7.44 11.97 -12.46
N LEU A 197 -6.41 12.04 -13.30
CA LEU A 197 -5.06 12.39 -12.86
C LEU A 197 -5.01 13.82 -12.27
N ILE A 198 -5.62 14.80 -12.95
CA ILE A 198 -5.71 16.18 -12.48
C ILE A 198 -6.47 16.24 -11.15
N ALA A 199 -7.59 15.52 -11.03
CA ALA A 199 -8.38 15.47 -9.80
C ALA A 199 -7.57 14.88 -8.63
N VAL A 200 -6.79 13.82 -8.87
CA VAL A 200 -5.92 13.21 -7.85
C VAL A 200 -4.82 14.18 -7.41
N VAL A 201 -4.14 14.84 -8.36
CA VAL A 201 -3.10 15.82 -8.03
C VAL A 201 -3.68 17.00 -7.26
N ALA A 202 -4.84 17.52 -7.66
CA ALA A 202 -5.53 18.60 -6.95
C ALA A 202 -5.97 18.18 -5.53
N ALA A 203 -6.45 16.95 -5.36
CA ALA A 203 -6.80 16.41 -4.04
C ALA A 203 -5.56 16.30 -3.13
N LEU A 204 -4.43 15.81 -3.67
CA LEU A 204 -3.17 15.70 -2.94
C LEU A 204 -2.61 17.07 -2.53
N THR A 205 -2.60 18.05 -3.44
CA THR A 205 -2.11 19.40 -3.12
C THR A 205 -3.00 20.08 -2.07
N SER A 206 -4.32 19.92 -2.17
CA SER A 206 -5.27 20.38 -1.16
C SER A 206 -5.00 19.75 0.21
N ALA A 207 -4.82 18.43 0.28
CA ALA A 207 -4.50 17.72 1.52
C ALA A 207 -3.20 18.23 2.17
N MET A 208 -2.12 18.39 1.37
CA MET A 208 -0.85 18.92 1.87
C MET A 208 -0.99 20.32 2.46
N LEU A 209 -1.78 21.17 1.81
CA LEU A 209 -1.96 22.55 2.24
C LEU A 209 -2.84 22.64 3.50
N GLN A 210 -3.82 21.74 3.64
CA GLN A 210 -4.61 21.60 4.87
C GLN A 210 -3.75 21.14 6.05
N ILE A 211 -2.92 20.10 5.86
CA ILE A 211 -1.98 19.63 6.88
C ILE A 211 -1.03 20.76 7.27
N TYR A 212 -0.49 21.53 6.31
CA TYR A 212 0.36 22.67 6.58
C TYR A 212 -0.33 23.72 7.47
N CYS A 213 -1.58 24.08 7.16
CA CYS A 213 -2.36 25.01 7.96
C CYS A 213 -2.66 24.47 9.36
N PHE A 214 -2.98 23.18 9.47
CA PHE A 214 -3.20 22.51 10.76
C PHE A 214 -1.93 22.54 11.63
N CYS A 215 -0.77 22.11 11.10
CA CYS A 215 0.49 22.12 11.85
C CYS A 215 0.84 23.57 12.29
N ARG A 216 0.51 24.61 11.49
CA ARG A 216 0.65 26.05 11.85
C ARG A 216 -0.33 26.53 12.92
N LEU A 217 -1.61 26.19 12.82
CA LEU A 217 -2.64 26.57 13.80
C LEU A 217 -2.37 25.94 15.16
N TYR A 218 -1.92 24.68 15.15
CA TYR A 218 -1.50 23.99 16.36
C TYR A 218 -0.36 24.72 17.08
N THR A 219 0.64 25.24 16.36
CA THR A 219 1.67 26.09 16.98
C THR A 219 1.12 27.37 17.60
N VAL A 220 0.13 28.02 16.97
CA VAL A 220 -0.50 29.24 17.52
C VAL A 220 -1.31 28.90 18.78
N LYS A 221 -2.02 27.77 18.78
CA LYS A 221 -2.75 27.27 19.96
C LYS A 221 -1.81 27.07 21.15
N ASN A 222 -0.71 26.34 20.96
CA ASN A 222 0.24 26.07 22.05
C ASN A 222 0.85 27.37 22.61
N ALA A 223 1.08 28.38 21.75
CA ALA A 223 1.53 29.69 22.19
C ALA A 223 0.46 30.41 23.03
N LEU A 224 -0.81 30.37 22.62
CA LEU A 224 -1.93 30.95 23.38
C LEU A 224 -2.14 30.28 24.73
N GLU A 225 -2.03 28.95 24.81
CA GLU A 225 -2.10 28.22 26.07
C GLU A 225 -0.97 28.63 27.03
N SER A 226 0.25 28.82 26.52
CA SER A 226 1.36 29.32 27.35
C SER A 226 1.11 30.73 27.91
N ILE A 227 0.49 31.62 27.14
CA ILE A 227 0.11 32.97 27.59
C ILE A 227 -1.00 32.89 28.63
N ALA A 228 -2.01 32.04 28.43
CA ALA A 228 -3.10 31.87 29.38
C ALA A 228 -2.62 31.36 30.75
N LEU A 229 -1.52 30.61 30.77
CA LEU A 229 -0.88 30.10 31.99
C LEU A 229 0.17 31.06 32.59
N ASN A 230 0.34 32.28 32.04
CA ASN A 230 1.40 33.22 32.42
C ASN A 230 2.81 32.58 32.40
N GLN A 231 3.05 31.61 31.52
CA GLN A 231 4.37 31.02 31.35
C GLN A 231 5.21 31.86 30.39
N GLU A 232 6.53 31.89 30.63
CA GLU A 232 7.46 32.49 29.68
C GLU A 232 7.34 31.80 28.32
N LEU A 233 7.05 32.60 27.29
CA LEU A 233 6.93 32.10 25.92
C LEU A 233 8.24 31.42 25.52
N PRO A 234 8.20 30.21 24.94
CA PRO A 234 9.40 29.55 24.46
C PRO A 234 10.09 30.43 23.42
N GLN A 235 11.35 30.81 23.69
CA GLN A 235 12.13 31.75 22.86
C GLN A 235 12.35 31.28 21.41
N LYS A 236 12.03 30.03 21.09
CA LYS A 236 12.04 29.54 19.71
C LYS A 236 10.94 28.48 19.55
N PRO A 237 9.93 28.69 18.67
CA PRO A 237 9.00 27.62 18.37
C PRO A 237 9.82 26.47 17.80
N SER A 238 9.76 25.30 18.45
CA SER A 238 10.28 24.02 17.97
C SER A 238 9.47 23.58 16.75
N SER A 239 9.51 24.38 15.67
CA SER A 239 8.75 24.17 14.45
C SER A 239 9.33 23.00 13.65
N GLY A 240 10.62 22.66 13.87
CA GLY A 240 11.31 21.61 13.13
C GLY A 240 10.67 20.24 13.30
N THR A 241 10.44 19.81 14.56
CA THR A 241 10.03 18.42 14.84
C THR A 241 8.63 18.11 14.34
N VAL A 242 7.65 19.00 14.58
CA VAL A 242 6.27 18.78 14.15
C VAL A 242 6.17 18.77 12.62
N ILE A 243 6.87 19.70 11.96
CA ILE A 243 6.90 19.74 10.49
C ILE A 243 7.53 18.46 9.94
N TRP A 244 8.63 17.98 10.53
CA TRP A 244 9.28 16.73 10.11
C TRP A 244 8.38 15.51 10.26
N VAL A 245 7.63 15.40 11.37
CA VAL A 245 6.66 14.32 11.56
C VAL A 245 5.52 14.42 10.54
N CYS A 246 4.98 15.63 10.30
CA CYS A 246 3.95 15.85 9.27
C CYS A 246 4.47 15.40 7.88
N VAL A 247 5.74 15.69 7.54
CA VAL A 247 6.37 15.33 6.25
C VAL A 247 6.63 13.82 6.12
N ILE A 248 7.14 13.15 7.15
CA ILE A 248 7.38 11.70 7.11
C ILE A 248 6.06 10.94 6.92
N ALA A 249 5.02 11.31 7.66
CA ALA A 249 3.71 10.68 7.56
C ALA A 249 3.13 10.80 6.14
N VAL A 250 3.30 11.96 5.51
CA VAL A 250 2.91 12.23 4.12
C VAL A 250 3.64 11.32 3.12
N ILE A 251 4.96 11.21 3.23
CA ILE A 251 5.76 10.37 2.32
C ILE A 251 5.35 8.91 2.44
N PHE A 252 5.13 8.44 3.65
CA PHE A 252 4.69 7.07 3.90
C PHE A 252 3.32 6.76 3.29
N PHE A 253 2.35 7.67 3.45
CA PHE A 253 1.03 7.52 2.84
C PHE A 253 1.11 7.48 1.31
N LEU A 254 1.94 8.33 0.71
CA LEU A 254 2.14 8.36 -0.74
C LEU A 254 2.73 7.05 -1.26
N MET A 255 3.66 6.44 -0.53
CA MET A 255 4.21 5.12 -0.88
C MET A 255 3.15 4.02 -0.87
N ILE A 256 2.28 3.99 0.14
CA ILE A 256 1.19 3.01 0.23
C ILE A 256 0.22 3.17 -0.95
N VAL A 257 -0.17 4.40 -1.26
CA VAL A 257 -1.11 4.68 -2.36
C VAL A 257 -0.54 4.26 -3.71
N ILE A 258 0.72 4.62 -4.00
CA ILE A 258 1.38 4.24 -5.26
C ILE A 258 1.52 2.71 -5.34
N GLY A 259 1.94 2.06 -4.26
CA GLY A 259 2.03 0.59 -4.19
C GLY A 259 0.69 -0.09 -4.44
N GLY A 260 -0.40 0.44 -3.87
CA GLY A 260 -1.75 -0.08 -4.07
C GLY A 260 -2.22 0.00 -5.53
N ILE A 261 -1.98 1.14 -6.19
CA ILE A 261 -2.36 1.32 -7.60
C ILE A 261 -1.56 0.39 -8.51
N LEU A 262 -0.24 0.28 -8.29
CA LEU A 262 0.62 -0.62 -9.07
C LEU A 262 0.17 -2.09 -8.91
N ALA A 263 -0.15 -2.52 -7.68
CA ALA A 263 -0.66 -3.86 -7.41
C ALA A 263 -2.02 -4.11 -8.09
N ALA A 264 -2.93 -3.14 -8.06
CA ALA A 264 -4.26 -3.27 -8.67
C ALA A 264 -4.21 -3.50 -10.19
N ILE A 265 -3.28 -2.86 -10.90
CA ILE A 265 -3.09 -3.04 -12.35
C ILE A 265 -2.40 -4.37 -12.65
N ALA A 266 -1.41 -4.74 -11.82
CA ALA A 266 -0.60 -5.94 -11.98
C ALA A 266 -1.39 -7.25 -11.79
N LEU A 267 -2.18 -7.35 -10.72
CA LEU A 267 -2.86 -8.58 -10.31
C LEU A 267 -3.74 -9.24 -11.40
N PRO A 268 -4.62 -8.53 -12.14
CA PRO A 268 -5.46 -9.17 -13.16
C PRO A 268 -4.65 -9.70 -14.35
N ALA A 269 -3.56 -9.02 -14.72
CA ALA A 269 -2.65 -9.47 -15.76
C ALA A 269 -1.93 -10.75 -15.31
N TYR A 270 -1.35 -10.77 -14.11
CA TYR A 270 -0.68 -11.95 -13.55
C TYR A 270 -1.61 -13.17 -13.46
N ALA A 271 -2.87 -12.99 -13.07
CA ALA A 271 -3.84 -14.07 -13.02
C ALA A 271 -4.08 -14.70 -14.41
N SER A 272 -4.14 -13.89 -15.47
CA SER A 272 -4.33 -14.36 -16.84
C SER A 272 -3.10 -15.09 -17.37
N TYR A 273 -1.89 -14.59 -17.09
CA TYR A 273 -0.64 -15.26 -17.44
C TYR A 273 -0.51 -16.63 -16.77
N MET A 274 -0.85 -16.72 -15.48
CA MET A 274 -0.80 -17.99 -14.75
C MET A 274 -1.79 -19.02 -15.30
N LYS A 275 -2.99 -18.60 -15.73
CA LYS A 275 -3.96 -19.50 -16.38
C LYS A 275 -3.40 -20.06 -17.70
N ARG A 276 -2.80 -19.22 -18.54
CA ARG A 276 -2.16 -19.66 -19.80
C ARG A 276 -1.01 -20.62 -19.55
N ALA A 277 -0.14 -20.31 -18.58
CA ALA A 277 0.96 -21.19 -18.20
C ALA A 277 0.46 -22.58 -17.78
N ARG A 278 -0.59 -22.65 -16.94
CA ARG A 278 -1.20 -23.95 -16.54
C ARG A 278 -1.84 -24.68 -17.72
N PHE A 279 -2.43 -23.94 -18.66
CA PHE A 279 -3.05 -24.51 -19.84
C PHE A 279 -2.04 -25.19 -20.79
N THR A 280 -0.76 -24.81 -20.75
CA THR A 280 0.28 -25.50 -21.53
C THR A 280 0.46 -26.97 -21.13
N GLU A 281 0.16 -27.34 -19.88
CA GLU A 281 0.16 -28.74 -19.45
C GLU A 281 -0.97 -29.53 -20.14
N VAL A 282 -2.15 -28.91 -20.26
CA VAL A 282 -3.31 -29.47 -20.94
C VAL A 282 -3.00 -29.73 -22.41
N THR A 283 -2.40 -28.76 -23.10
CA THR A 283 -2.06 -28.90 -24.52
C THR A 283 -0.95 -29.94 -24.73
N THR A 284 0.02 -30.04 -23.82
CA THR A 284 1.08 -31.05 -23.88
C THR A 284 0.52 -32.47 -23.78
N ILE A 285 -0.46 -32.69 -22.91
CA ILE A 285 -1.13 -34.00 -22.77
C ILE A 285 -1.94 -34.31 -24.03
N VAL A 286 -2.67 -33.34 -24.56
CA VAL A 286 -3.43 -33.51 -25.81
C VAL A 286 -2.51 -33.88 -26.97
N ASP A 287 -1.33 -33.25 -27.08
CA ASP A 287 -0.36 -33.58 -28.13
C ASP A 287 0.23 -34.98 -27.98
N ALA A 288 0.39 -35.48 -26.74
CA ALA A 288 0.76 -36.87 -26.52
C ALA A 288 -0.34 -37.84 -26.97
N VAL A 289 -1.61 -37.53 -26.66
CA VAL A 289 -2.77 -38.35 -27.07
C VAL A 289 -3.00 -38.30 -28.58
N LYS A 290 -2.76 -37.17 -29.25
CA LYS A 290 -2.80 -37.07 -30.72
C LYS A 290 -1.90 -38.09 -31.39
N ARG A 291 -0.65 -38.22 -30.91
CA ARG A 291 0.31 -39.20 -31.45
C ARG A 291 -0.18 -40.64 -31.28
N GLN A 292 -0.80 -40.95 -30.14
CA GLN A 292 -1.40 -42.28 -29.91
C GLN A 292 -2.59 -42.53 -30.85
N ALA A 293 -3.44 -41.52 -31.06
CA ALA A 293 -4.57 -41.59 -31.97
C ALA A 293 -4.15 -41.70 -33.45
N GLU A 294 -3.05 -41.04 -33.85
CA GLU A 294 -2.44 -41.18 -35.18
C GLU A 294 -1.96 -42.60 -35.43
N LEU A 295 -1.28 -43.22 -34.45
CA LEU A 295 -0.85 -44.61 -34.54
C LEU A 295 -2.03 -45.57 -34.59
N CYS A 296 -3.09 -45.32 -33.81
CA CYS A 296 -4.34 -46.08 -33.90
C CYS A 296 -4.95 -45.99 -35.30
N ALA A 297 -5.09 -44.78 -35.83
CA ALA A 297 -5.65 -44.58 -37.17
C ALA A 297 -4.83 -45.28 -38.26
N PHE A 298 -3.50 -45.27 -38.13
CA PHE A 298 -2.59 -45.96 -39.02
C PHE A 298 -2.80 -47.48 -39.01
N GLU A 299 -2.98 -48.10 -37.85
CA GLU A 299 -3.22 -49.56 -37.74
C GLU A 299 -4.49 -50.00 -38.49
N PHE A 300 -5.52 -49.15 -38.52
CA PHE A 300 -6.78 -49.43 -39.24
C PHE A 300 -6.84 -48.86 -40.67
N ASP A 301 -5.69 -48.51 -41.26
CA ASP A 301 -5.56 -47.89 -42.59
C ASP A 301 -6.48 -46.67 -42.80
N TYR A 302 -6.70 -45.90 -41.73
CA TYR A 302 -7.58 -44.74 -41.67
C TYR A 302 -9.06 -45.04 -42.03
N THR A 303 -9.45 -46.31 -41.98
CA THR A 303 -10.80 -46.80 -42.20
C THR A 303 -11.37 -47.39 -40.92
N ASN A 304 -12.70 -47.39 -40.76
CA ASN A 304 -13.38 -48.00 -39.60
C ASN A 304 -12.82 -47.53 -38.24
N LEU A 305 -12.57 -46.23 -38.09
CA LEU A 305 -12.01 -45.69 -36.85
C LEU A 305 -13.00 -45.79 -35.69
N GLU A 306 -14.29 -45.66 -36.01
CA GLU A 306 -15.36 -45.61 -35.01
C GLU A 306 -15.39 -46.85 -34.11
N GLY A 307 -15.18 -46.62 -32.81
CA GLY A 307 -15.17 -47.67 -31.78
C GLY A 307 -13.84 -48.39 -31.64
N ASN A 308 -12.93 -48.26 -32.61
CA ASN A 308 -11.58 -48.83 -32.56
C ASN A 308 -10.56 -47.84 -31.99
N CYS A 309 -10.68 -46.55 -32.33
CA CYS A 309 -9.83 -45.47 -31.83
C CYS A 309 -10.61 -44.55 -30.87
N ASP A 310 -11.31 -45.15 -29.91
CA ASP A 310 -12.16 -44.47 -28.94
C ASP A 310 -11.82 -44.96 -27.52
N ASN A 311 -11.75 -44.04 -26.55
CA ASN A 311 -11.51 -44.39 -25.14
C ASN A 311 -12.69 -44.10 -24.20
N THR A 312 -13.83 -43.66 -24.70
CA THR A 312 -14.98 -43.24 -23.88
C THR A 312 -15.67 -44.39 -23.15
N ARG A 313 -15.61 -45.61 -23.70
CA ARG A 313 -16.21 -46.80 -23.09
C ARG A 313 -15.24 -47.58 -22.23
N GLN A 314 -14.01 -47.74 -22.72
CA GLN A 314 -12.93 -48.49 -22.10
C GLN A 314 -11.61 -48.05 -22.72
N ALA A 315 -10.49 -48.37 -22.07
CA ALA A 315 -9.19 -48.20 -22.70
C ALA A 315 -9.10 -49.01 -24.01
N ALA A 316 -8.44 -48.45 -25.01
CA ALA A 316 -8.16 -49.09 -26.29
C ALA A 316 -6.65 -49.19 -26.50
N GLU A 317 -6.16 -50.31 -27.01
CA GLU A 317 -4.73 -50.54 -27.21
C GLU A 317 -4.50 -51.36 -28.48
N GLY A 318 -3.31 -51.22 -29.07
CA GLY A 318 -2.93 -51.93 -30.30
C GLY A 318 -1.42 -52.04 -30.45
N SER A 319 -0.97 -52.17 -31.69
CA SER A 319 0.42 -52.47 -32.02
C SER A 319 1.33 -51.23 -31.86
N GLY A 320 1.66 -50.89 -30.60
CA GLY A 320 2.55 -49.77 -30.28
C GLY A 320 1.84 -48.47 -29.91
N TRP A 321 0.52 -48.51 -29.67
CA TRP A 321 -0.24 -47.39 -29.14
C TRP A 321 -1.19 -47.84 -28.02
N ALA A 322 -1.51 -46.91 -27.12
CA ALA A 322 -2.47 -47.12 -26.04
C ALA A 322 -3.23 -45.83 -25.75
N LEU A 323 -4.56 -45.92 -25.78
CA LEU A 323 -5.51 -44.92 -25.34
C LEU A 323 -6.11 -45.36 -24.00
N TYR A 324 -5.58 -44.83 -22.90
CA TYR A 324 -6.07 -45.14 -21.55
C TYR A 324 -7.50 -44.63 -21.32
N SER A 325 -8.13 -45.06 -20.22
CA SER A 325 -9.43 -44.54 -19.79
C SER A 325 -9.35 -43.01 -19.65
N PRO A 326 -10.43 -42.24 -19.90
CA PRO A 326 -10.34 -40.79 -19.95
C PRO A 326 -9.79 -40.15 -18.67
N HIS A 327 -10.07 -40.76 -17.52
CA HIS A 327 -9.60 -40.30 -16.21
C HIS A 327 -8.16 -40.73 -15.86
N ASP A 328 -7.57 -41.69 -16.58
CA ASP A 328 -6.19 -42.11 -16.35
C ASP A 328 -5.19 -41.05 -16.84
N TYR A 329 -5.63 -40.13 -17.71
CA TYR A 329 -4.88 -38.94 -18.11
C TYR A 329 -4.96 -37.78 -17.10
N ALA A 330 -5.65 -37.97 -15.97
CA ALA A 330 -5.82 -36.91 -15.00
C ALA A 330 -4.48 -36.45 -14.42
N THR A 331 -4.28 -35.14 -14.41
CA THR A 331 -3.15 -34.49 -13.74
C THR A 331 -3.66 -33.46 -12.75
N LYS A 332 -2.77 -32.60 -12.26
CA LYS A 332 -3.17 -31.47 -11.42
C LYS A 332 -4.15 -30.52 -12.15
N TYR A 333 -3.98 -30.34 -13.46
CA TYR A 333 -4.78 -29.39 -14.24
C TYR A 333 -5.70 -30.04 -15.29
N VAL A 334 -5.53 -31.33 -15.58
CA VAL A 334 -6.41 -32.12 -16.46
C VAL A 334 -7.29 -33.06 -15.64
N GLU A 335 -8.59 -33.02 -15.86
CA GLU A 335 -9.59 -33.90 -15.23
C GLU A 335 -9.83 -35.17 -16.03
N SER A 336 -9.91 -35.04 -17.37
CA SER A 336 -10.04 -36.16 -18.29
C SER A 336 -9.60 -35.79 -19.70
N VAL A 337 -9.23 -36.80 -20.49
CA VAL A 337 -9.01 -36.68 -21.93
C VAL A 337 -9.80 -37.76 -22.67
N GLU A 338 -10.82 -37.34 -23.40
CA GLU A 338 -11.70 -38.20 -24.18
C GLU A 338 -11.28 -38.17 -25.66
N VAL A 339 -11.26 -39.35 -26.28
CA VAL A 339 -10.98 -39.55 -27.70
C VAL A 339 -12.19 -40.24 -28.31
N VAL A 340 -12.84 -39.58 -29.25
CA VAL A 340 -14.01 -40.07 -29.97
C VAL A 340 -13.69 -40.11 -31.47
N SER A 341 -13.70 -41.30 -32.03
CA SER A 341 -13.52 -41.53 -33.46
C SER A 341 -14.87 -41.62 -34.18
N LEU A 342 -15.01 -40.94 -35.31
CA LEU A 342 -16.21 -40.98 -36.15
C LEU A 342 -15.86 -41.48 -37.55
N ASN A 343 -16.68 -42.36 -38.10
CA ASN A 343 -16.60 -42.73 -39.51
C ASN A 343 -17.11 -41.62 -40.42
N ALA A 344 -16.79 -41.72 -41.72
CA ALA A 344 -17.17 -40.75 -42.75
C ALA A 344 -18.67 -40.43 -42.80
N GLU A 345 -19.54 -41.42 -42.53
CA GLU A 345 -21.00 -41.26 -42.56
C GLU A 345 -21.54 -40.39 -41.42
N ARG A 346 -20.88 -40.40 -40.25
CA ARG A 346 -21.30 -39.65 -39.05
C ARG A 346 -20.56 -38.33 -38.89
N ALA A 347 -19.36 -38.25 -39.46
CA ALA A 347 -18.54 -37.05 -39.44
C ALA A 347 -19.15 -35.94 -40.29
N ARG A 348 -19.08 -34.69 -39.81
CA ARG A 348 -19.65 -33.53 -40.52
C ARG A 348 -18.94 -33.24 -41.83
N SER A 349 -17.66 -33.61 -41.95
CA SER A 349 -16.87 -33.42 -43.17
C SER A 349 -17.11 -34.46 -44.25
N GLY A 350 -17.86 -35.54 -43.97
CA GLY A 350 -17.97 -36.69 -44.87
C GLY A 350 -16.69 -37.52 -44.97
N LYS A 351 -15.73 -37.30 -44.07
CA LYS A 351 -14.45 -38.02 -43.96
C LYS A 351 -14.28 -38.53 -42.53
N PRO A 352 -13.52 -39.61 -42.29
CA PRO A 352 -13.24 -40.05 -40.92
C PRO A 352 -12.61 -38.93 -40.08
N GLU A 353 -13.08 -38.78 -38.84
CA GLU A 353 -12.66 -37.73 -37.90
C GLU A 353 -12.29 -38.33 -36.55
N ILE A 354 -11.29 -37.76 -35.89
CA ILE A 354 -10.94 -38.06 -34.49
C ILE A 354 -11.08 -36.79 -33.67
N HIS A 355 -11.92 -36.83 -32.64
CA HIS A 355 -12.19 -35.73 -31.73
C HIS A 355 -11.49 -36.01 -30.41
N ILE A 356 -10.53 -35.17 -30.01
CA ILE A 356 -9.86 -35.25 -28.72
C ILE A 356 -10.33 -34.08 -27.86
N THR A 357 -10.98 -34.37 -26.74
CA THR A 357 -11.48 -33.36 -25.80
C THR A 357 -10.81 -33.52 -24.44
N ALA A 358 -9.98 -32.55 -24.07
CA ALA A 358 -9.39 -32.47 -22.74
C ALA A 358 -10.18 -31.51 -21.84
N THR A 359 -10.66 -32.02 -20.72
CA THR A 359 -11.37 -31.25 -19.70
C THR A 359 -10.43 -30.89 -18.57
N THR A 360 -10.43 -29.63 -18.15
CA THR A 360 -9.57 -29.13 -17.06
C THR A 360 -10.21 -29.25 -15.69
N THR A 361 -9.37 -29.34 -14.65
CA THR A 361 -9.84 -29.31 -13.25
C THR A 361 -10.31 -27.89 -12.85
N ARG A 362 -11.36 -27.80 -12.01
CA ARG A 362 -11.91 -26.51 -11.57
C ARG A 362 -10.93 -25.67 -10.74
N SER A 363 -10.03 -26.31 -10.01
CA SER A 363 -9.09 -25.65 -9.09
C SER A 363 -8.01 -24.83 -9.83
N GLY A 364 -7.68 -25.20 -11.07
CA GLY A 364 -6.66 -24.52 -11.87
C GLY A 364 -7.12 -23.20 -12.51
N PHE A 365 -8.42 -23.06 -12.78
CA PHE A 365 -8.96 -22.06 -13.73
C PHE A 365 -10.03 -21.12 -13.15
N GLY A 366 -10.12 -21.02 -11.81
CA GLY A 366 -11.03 -20.09 -11.14
C GLY A 366 -12.46 -20.62 -11.01
N GLY A 367 -12.61 -21.93 -10.78
CA GLY A 367 -13.89 -22.57 -10.47
C GLY A 367 -14.74 -22.96 -11.69
N ARG A 368 -14.35 -22.56 -12.90
CA ARG A 368 -15.00 -22.97 -14.15
C ARG A 368 -14.26 -24.15 -14.77
N LYS A 369 -15.00 -25.07 -15.39
CA LYS A 369 -14.42 -26.09 -16.26
C LYS A 369 -14.07 -25.42 -17.59
N SER A 370 -12.79 -25.36 -17.93
CA SER A 370 -12.32 -25.03 -19.27
C SER A 370 -11.83 -26.31 -19.96
N GLY A 371 -11.49 -26.23 -21.23
CA GLY A 371 -11.01 -27.39 -21.99
C GLY A 371 -10.59 -27.00 -23.39
N ILE A 372 -9.97 -27.96 -24.08
CA ILE A 372 -9.63 -27.87 -25.49
C ILE A 372 -10.20 -29.10 -26.19
N SER A 373 -10.83 -28.86 -27.34
CA SER A 373 -11.30 -29.88 -28.26
C SER A 373 -10.54 -29.70 -29.58
N VAL A 374 -9.90 -30.77 -30.05
CA VAL A 374 -9.14 -30.79 -31.30
C VAL A 374 -9.72 -31.87 -32.19
N VAL A 375 -9.90 -31.56 -33.47
CA VAL A 375 -10.47 -32.46 -34.47
C VAL A 375 -9.41 -32.75 -35.52
N GLY A 376 -9.06 -34.02 -35.63
CA GLY A 376 -8.20 -34.57 -36.69
C GLY A 376 -9.06 -35.10 -37.82
N LYS A 377 -8.93 -34.51 -39.01
CA LYS A 377 -9.64 -34.95 -40.22
C LYS A 377 -8.72 -35.80 -41.08
N VAL A 378 -9.16 -36.98 -41.47
CA VAL A 378 -8.36 -37.82 -42.38
C VAL A 378 -8.39 -37.26 -43.80
N VAL A 379 -7.22 -36.92 -44.34
CA VAL A 379 -7.02 -36.45 -45.72
C VAL A 379 -5.83 -37.20 -46.33
N ASN A 380 -6.06 -37.98 -47.39
CA ASN A 380 -4.99 -38.71 -48.10
C ASN A 380 -4.10 -39.60 -47.20
N LYS A 381 -4.70 -40.32 -46.25
CA LYS A 381 -3.97 -41.12 -45.24
C LYS A 381 -3.05 -40.30 -44.32
N ASP A 382 -3.39 -39.04 -44.10
CA ASP A 382 -2.80 -38.16 -43.11
C ASP A 382 -3.91 -37.54 -42.24
N ILE A 383 -3.58 -37.06 -41.04
CA ILE A 383 -4.55 -36.43 -40.13
C ILE A 383 -4.27 -34.93 -40.05
N ASP A 384 -5.19 -34.13 -40.58
CA ASP A 384 -5.16 -32.67 -40.46
C ASP A 384 -5.83 -32.25 -39.14
N TRP A 385 -5.01 -31.90 -38.15
CA TRP A 385 -5.46 -31.47 -36.83
C TRP A 385 -5.82 -29.99 -36.78
N SER A 386 -7.02 -29.69 -36.31
CA SER A 386 -7.51 -28.33 -36.12
C SER A 386 -8.23 -28.19 -34.79
N VAL A 387 -8.08 -27.04 -34.12
CA VAL A 387 -8.80 -26.76 -32.87
C VAL A 387 -10.28 -26.48 -33.19
N ASP A 388 -11.19 -27.19 -32.53
CA ASP A 388 -12.62 -26.94 -32.64
C ASP A 388 -13.03 -25.80 -31.71
N TYR A 389 -13.00 -24.57 -32.23
CA TYR A 389 -13.37 -23.37 -31.49
C TYR A 389 -14.86 -23.30 -31.13
N SER A 390 -15.72 -24.10 -31.76
CA SER A 390 -17.16 -24.14 -31.44
C SER A 390 -17.41 -24.94 -30.16
N ASN A 391 -16.61 -25.98 -29.93
CA ASN A 391 -16.71 -26.85 -28.75
C ASN A 391 -15.65 -26.55 -27.67
N SER A 392 -14.62 -25.75 -27.98
CA SER A 392 -13.56 -25.38 -27.04
C SER A 392 -13.82 -24.04 -26.34
N PRO A 393 -14.05 -24.02 -25.00
CA PRO A 393 -14.16 -22.77 -24.26
C PRO A 393 -12.83 -22.00 -24.16
N CYS A 394 -11.71 -22.58 -24.63
CA CYS A 394 -10.39 -21.97 -24.50
C CYS A 394 -10.27 -20.60 -25.19
N LYS A 395 -10.99 -20.35 -26.29
CA LYS A 395 -11.01 -19.03 -26.97
C LYS A 395 -11.81 -17.99 -26.19
N THR A 396 -12.97 -18.37 -25.67
CA THR A 396 -13.78 -17.48 -24.82
C THR A 396 -13.05 -17.14 -23.53
N ASP A 397 -12.26 -18.07 -23.01
CA ASP A 397 -11.45 -17.91 -21.80
C ASP A 397 -10.07 -17.26 -22.07
N LYS A 398 -9.73 -16.94 -23.32
CA LYS A 398 -8.44 -16.37 -23.77
C LYS A 398 -7.22 -17.21 -23.37
N LEU A 399 -7.39 -18.53 -23.33
CA LEU A 399 -6.35 -19.53 -23.08
C LEU A 399 -5.69 -19.96 -24.40
N CYS A 400 -6.52 -20.01 -25.46
CA CYS A 400 -6.16 -19.97 -26.87
C CYS A 400 -6.55 -18.57 -27.41
#